data_AF-A0A1J8QAM9-F1
#
_entry.id   AF-A0A1J8QAM9-F1
#
_cell.length_a   1.000
_cell.length_b   1.000
_cell.length_c   1.000
_cell.angle_alpha   90.00
_cell.angle_beta   90.00
_cell.angle_gamma   90.00
#
_symmetry.space_group_name_H-M   'P 1'
#
loop_
_entity.id
_entity.type
_entity.pdbx_description
1 polymer ?
#
loop_
_entity_poly.entity_id
_entity_poly.type
_entity_poly.pdbx_seq_one_letter_code
_entity_poly.pdbx_strand_id
1 'polypeptide(L)'
;HDKSIIHGDLTGSNVLVHGNGRACLADFGLSTILMEFIGTSYMTSTIHGNFRWAAAELLEVPDDYEGHEAAGVSLCTECDIYSFGSVALQVLTCKVPYYNVKNIHAVLRHVIKGEKPEPPNQSQIAPPQWEFIQRCWLPRADRPLVGEIVTFVASERQALVS
;
A
#
# COMPACT_ATOMS: atom_id res chain seq x y z
N HIS A 1 -5.69 -1.02 -13.49
CA HIS A 1 -7.12 -0.92 -13.09
C HIS A 1 -8.09 -0.83 -14.25
N ASP A 2 -7.68 -0.46 -15.47
CA ASP A 2 -8.54 -0.40 -16.67
C ASP A 2 -9.26 -1.71 -17.02
N LYS A 3 -8.74 -2.85 -16.56
CA LYS A 3 -9.37 -4.17 -16.69
C LYS A 3 -10.32 -4.52 -15.53
N SER A 4 -10.65 -3.55 -14.68
CA SER A 4 -11.45 -3.73 -13.46
C SER A 4 -10.88 -4.78 -12.48
N ILE A 5 -9.56 -4.98 -12.49
CA ILE A 5 -8.83 -5.85 -11.56
C ILE A 5 -8.16 -4.99 -10.51
N ILE A 6 -8.49 -5.23 -9.24
CA ILE A 6 -7.81 -4.69 -8.05
C ILE A 6 -6.76 -5.71 -7.60
N HIS A 7 -5.56 -5.25 -7.25
CA HIS A 7 -4.50 -6.12 -6.76
C HIS A 7 -4.78 -6.53 -5.31
N GLY A 8 -5.06 -5.55 -4.44
CA GLY A 8 -5.47 -5.72 -3.04
C GLY A 8 -4.38 -6.16 -2.07
N ASP A 9 -3.16 -6.41 -2.55
CA ASP A 9 -2.00 -6.82 -1.74
C ASP A 9 -0.70 -6.29 -2.37
N LEU A 10 -0.74 -5.04 -2.85
CA LEU A 10 0.42 -4.45 -3.51
C LEU A 10 1.51 -4.15 -2.46
N THR A 11 2.61 -4.90 -2.50
CA THR A 11 3.77 -4.73 -1.62
C THR A 11 5.05 -4.71 -2.44
N GLY A 12 6.17 -4.30 -1.82
CA GLY A 12 7.48 -4.37 -2.49
C GLY A 12 7.88 -5.80 -2.88
N SER A 13 7.42 -6.82 -2.14
CA SER A 13 7.69 -8.23 -2.45
C SER A 13 6.91 -8.73 -3.68
N ASN A 14 5.77 -8.10 -3.97
CA ASN A 14 4.90 -8.45 -5.10
C ASN A 14 5.26 -7.66 -6.38
N VAL A 15 6.36 -6.90 -6.34
CA VAL A 15 6.97 -6.26 -7.51
C VAL A 15 8.25 -7.02 -7.88
N LEU A 16 8.13 -7.96 -8.81
CA LEU A 16 9.26 -8.78 -9.29
C LEU A 16 10.03 -8.04 -10.37
N VAL A 17 11.36 -8.16 -10.35
CA VAL A 17 12.22 -7.55 -11.38
C VAL A 17 12.76 -8.64 -12.30
N HIS A 18 12.37 -8.59 -13.57
CA HIS A 18 12.91 -9.48 -14.58
C HIS A 18 14.38 -9.15 -14.89
N GLY A 19 15.15 -10.12 -15.41
CA GLY A 19 16.60 -9.96 -15.67
C GLY A 19 16.99 -8.83 -16.64
N ASN A 20 16.03 -8.28 -17.39
CA ASN A 20 16.20 -7.10 -18.23
C ASN A 20 15.82 -5.78 -17.53
N GLY A 21 15.62 -5.79 -16.21
CA GLY A 21 15.25 -4.62 -15.42
C GLY A 21 13.75 -4.27 -15.44
N ARG A 22 12.90 -5.06 -16.11
CA ARG A 22 11.46 -4.79 -16.15
C ARG A 22 10.78 -5.24 -14.86
N ALA A 23 10.19 -4.29 -14.13
CA ALA A 23 9.31 -4.57 -13.00
C ALA A 23 7.97 -5.18 -13.47
N CYS A 24 7.51 -6.23 -12.79
CA CYS A 24 6.29 -6.96 -13.07
C CYS A 24 5.53 -7.19 -11.74
N LEU A 25 4.23 -6.93 -11.73
CA LEU A 25 3.37 -7.24 -10.59
C LEU A 25 3.09 -8.76 -10.53
N ALA A 26 3.04 -9.31 -9.33
CA ALA A 26 2.75 -10.72 -9.04
C ALA A 26 1.65 -10.84 -7.98
N ASP A 27 1.16 -12.06 -7.72
CA ASP A 27 0.26 -12.39 -6.61
C ASP A 27 -1.03 -11.54 -6.54
N PHE A 28 -1.64 -11.30 -7.69
CA PHE A 28 -2.94 -10.66 -7.80
C PHE A 28 -4.03 -11.48 -7.09
N GLY A 29 -4.91 -10.81 -6.34
CA GLY A 29 -6.19 -11.40 -5.93
C GLY A 29 -6.15 -12.42 -4.79
N LEU A 30 -5.02 -12.59 -4.09
CA LEU A 30 -5.01 -13.36 -2.82
C LEU A 30 -5.70 -12.63 -1.67
N SER A 31 -5.93 -11.32 -1.81
CA SER A 31 -6.58 -10.45 -0.83
C SER A 31 -8.04 -10.82 -0.58
N THR A 32 -8.76 -11.29 -1.61
CA THR A 32 -10.17 -11.70 -1.48
C THR A 32 -10.32 -12.93 -0.58
N ILE A 33 -9.30 -13.81 -0.54
CA ILE A 33 -9.27 -14.96 0.37
C ILE A 33 -8.98 -14.51 1.80
N LEU A 34 -8.12 -13.49 1.98
CA LEU A 34 -7.79 -12.93 3.30
C LEU A 34 -8.97 -12.20 3.98
N MET A 35 -9.92 -11.69 3.18
CA MET A 35 -11.15 -11.05 3.68
C MET A 35 -12.03 -11.98 4.50
N GLU A 36 -12.05 -13.27 4.16
CA GLU A 36 -12.82 -14.29 4.88
C GLU A 36 -12.25 -14.58 6.28
N PHE A 37 -11.00 -14.17 6.53
CA PHE A 37 -10.29 -14.41 7.79
C PHE A 37 -10.14 -13.15 8.66
N ILE A 38 -10.75 -12.01 8.28
CA ILE A 38 -10.74 -10.78 9.08
C ILE A 38 -11.34 -11.06 10.46
N GLY A 39 -10.59 -10.75 11.53
CA GLY A 39 -11.00 -11.00 12.92
C GLY A 39 -10.62 -12.38 13.47
N THR A 40 -10.03 -13.26 12.65
CA THR A 40 -9.57 -14.58 13.12
C THR A 40 -8.08 -14.58 13.49
N SER A 41 -7.67 -15.50 14.36
CA SER A 41 -6.25 -15.75 14.69
C SER A 41 -5.41 -16.22 13.49
N TYR A 42 -6.05 -16.55 12.37
CA TYR A 42 -5.39 -16.94 11.12
C TYR A 42 -4.79 -15.73 10.37
N MET A 43 -5.42 -14.56 10.52
CA MET A 43 -4.94 -13.28 10.00
C MET A 43 -3.58 -12.91 10.65
N THR A 44 -3.48 -13.06 11.97
CA THR A 44 -2.27 -12.72 12.72
C THR A 44 -1.13 -13.72 12.53
N SER A 45 -1.42 -14.97 12.16
CA SER A 45 -0.39 -16.00 11.93
C SER A 45 0.11 -16.05 10.48
N THR A 46 -0.70 -15.64 9.50
CA THR A 46 -0.37 -15.79 8.07
C THR A 46 -0.07 -14.45 7.38
N ILE A 47 -0.73 -13.35 7.79
CA ILE A 47 -0.50 -11.98 7.27
C ILE A 47 0.62 -11.29 8.07
N HIS A 48 1.75 -11.97 8.21
CA HIS A 48 2.92 -11.39 8.86
C HIS A 48 3.59 -10.36 7.93
N GLY A 49 3.06 -9.14 7.84
CA GLY A 49 3.85 -7.97 7.41
C GLY A 49 3.19 -7.00 6.43
N ASN A 50 2.15 -7.40 5.70
CA ASN A 50 1.61 -6.56 4.60
C ASN A 50 0.87 -5.30 5.09
N PHE A 51 0.52 -5.23 6.39
CA PHE A 51 -0.09 -4.05 7.01
C PHE A 51 0.69 -2.76 6.81
N ARG A 52 2.01 -2.83 6.57
CA ARG A 52 2.86 -1.65 6.31
C ARG A 52 2.47 -0.93 5.01
N TRP A 53 1.92 -1.66 4.04
CA TRP A 53 1.49 -1.12 2.73
C TRP A 53 -0.02 -0.98 2.63
N ALA A 54 -0.79 -1.61 3.52
CA ALA A 54 -2.24 -1.62 3.47
C ALA A 54 -2.83 -0.26 3.88
N ALA A 55 -3.92 0.12 3.19
CA ALA A 55 -4.71 1.28 3.56
C ALA A 55 -5.50 1.00 4.86
N ALA A 56 -5.75 2.04 5.67
CA ALA A 56 -6.38 1.88 6.97
C ALA A 56 -7.80 1.31 6.86
N GLU A 57 -8.55 1.71 5.82
CA GLU A 57 -9.90 1.24 5.56
C GLU A 57 -9.99 -0.27 5.24
N LEU A 58 -8.87 -0.94 4.93
CA LEU A 58 -8.82 -2.40 4.79
C LEU A 58 -8.86 -3.13 6.15
N LEU A 59 -8.66 -2.40 7.23
CA LEU A 59 -8.48 -2.90 8.60
C LEU A 59 -9.59 -2.42 9.53
N GLU A 60 -10.47 -1.54 9.04
CA GLU A 60 -11.68 -1.11 9.74
C GLU A 60 -12.67 -2.27 9.80
N VAL A 61 -13.01 -2.68 11.02
CA VAL A 61 -14.07 -3.66 11.30
C VAL A 61 -15.25 -2.86 11.85
N PRO A 62 -16.45 -2.96 11.26
CA PRO A 62 -17.64 -2.30 11.81
C PRO A 62 -17.91 -2.76 13.27
N ASP A 63 -18.29 -1.83 14.14
CA ASP A 63 -18.55 -2.11 15.57
C ASP A 63 -19.74 -3.09 15.79
N ASP A 64 -20.61 -3.26 14.78
CA ASP A 64 -21.81 -4.08 14.76
C ASP A 64 -21.62 -5.42 14.01
N TYR A 65 -20.37 -5.85 13.81
CA TYR A 65 -20.05 -7.05 13.04
C TYR A 65 -20.44 -8.37 13.73
N GLU A 66 -21.59 -8.94 13.37
CA GLU A 66 -22.08 -10.24 13.88
C GLU A 66 -21.54 -11.49 13.12
N GLY A 67 -20.46 -11.35 12.34
CA GLY A 67 -19.66 -12.49 11.88
C GLY A 67 -20.21 -13.35 10.73
N HIS A 68 -21.21 -12.88 9.97
CA HIS A 68 -21.85 -13.70 8.92
C HIS A 68 -21.79 -13.17 7.48
N GLU A 69 -21.27 -11.97 7.24
CA GLU A 69 -20.94 -11.45 5.90
C GLU A 69 -19.59 -10.76 6.01
N ALA A 70 -18.63 -10.95 5.10
CA ALA A 70 -17.29 -10.36 5.22
C ALA A 70 -17.37 -8.88 5.63
N ALA A 71 -16.68 -8.52 6.73
CA ALA A 71 -16.61 -7.15 7.26
C ALA A 71 -16.48 -6.17 6.09
N GLY A 72 -17.18 -5.03 6.15
CA GLY A 72 -17.41 -4.05 5.08
C GLY A 72 -16.16 -3.39 4.44
N VAL A 73 -15.04 -4.10 4.40
CA VAL A 73 -13.86 -3.85 3.61
C VAL A 73 -14.22 -3.83 2.13
N SER A 74 -14.43 -2.62 1.62
CA SER A 74 -14.53 -2.37 0.19
C SER A 74 -13.13 -2.36 -0.41
N LEU A 75 -12.63 -3.54 -0.83
CA LEU A 75 -11.48 -3.58 -1.75
C LEU A 75 -11.83 -2.72 -2.96
N CYS A 76 -11.02 -1.71 -3.19
CA CYS A 76 -11.20 -0.77 -4.27
C CYS A 76 -9.86 -0.38 -4.87
N THR A 77 -9.91 0.25 -6.03
CA THR A 77 -8.74 0.75 -6.74
C THR A 77 -7.94 1.71 -5.88
N GLU A 78 -8.60 2.51 -5.05
CA GLU A 78 -7.97 3.48 -4.15
C GLU A 78 -7.08 2.80 -3.08
N CYS A 79 -7.36 1.56 -2.68
CA CYS A 79 -6.50 0.81 -1.76
C CYS A 79 -5.14 0.51 -2.41
N ASP A 80 -5.14 0.13 -3.70
CA ASP A 80 -3.89 -0.07 -4.45
C ASP A 80 -3.11 1.24 -4.62
N ILE A 81 -3.79 2.39 -4.71
CA ILE A 81 -3.13 3.71 -4.77
C ILE A 81 -2.38 4.00 -3.47
N TYR A 82 -2.99 3.69 -2.32
CA TYR A 82 -2.32 3.83 -1.02
C TYR A 82 -1.06 2.95 -0.95
N SER A 83 -1.22 1.68 -1.33
CA SER A 83 -0.13 0.72 -1.35
C SER A 83 0.97 1.11 -2.33
N PHE A 84 0.64 1.71 -3.47
CA PHE A 84 1.61 2.29 -4.40
C PHE A 84 2.47 3.37 -3.73
N GLY A 85 1.88 4.30 -2.98
CA GLY A 85 2.63 5.31 -2.22
C GLY A 85 3.63 4.69 -1.25
N SER A 86 3.21 3.62 -0.56
CA SER A 86 4.06 2.85 0.36
C SER A 86 5.20 2.11 -0.36
N VAL A 87 4.95 1.54 -1.55
CA VAL A 87 5.98 0.93 -2.39
C VAL A 87 6.95 1.98 -2.93
N ALA A 88 6.46 3.15 -3.36
CA ALA A 88 7.29 4.24 -3.83
C ALA A 88 8.25 4.75 -2.73
N LEU A 89 7.73 4.97 -1.51
CA LEU A 89 8.56 5.27 -0.34
C LEU A 89 9.65 4.20 -0.15
N GLN A 90 9.27 2.93 -0.23
CA GLN A 90 10.21 1.82 -0.04
C GLN A 90 11.30 1.78 -1.10
N VAL A 91 10.96 2.01 -2.37
CA VAL A 91 11.91 2.05 -3.48
C VAL A 91 12.90 3.20 -3.30
N LEU A 92 12.42 4.40 -2.96
CA LEU A 92 13.27 5.60 -2.84
C LEU A 92 14.17 5.59 -1.60
N THR A 93 13.78 4.88 -0.54
CA THR A 93 14.53 4.84 0.73
C THR A 93 15.27 3.53 0.98
N CYS A 94 14.98 2.49 0.21
CA CYS A 94 15.37 1.11 0.49
C CYS A 94 14.93 0.63 1.89
N LYS A 95 13.86 1.22 2.46
CA LYS A 95 13.31 0.88 3.78
C LYS A 95 11.83 0.59 3.67
N VAL A 96 11.35 -0.46 4.34
CA VAL A 96 9.91 -0.73 4.41
C VAL A 96 9.16 0.43 5.07
N PRO A 97 7.88 0.67 4.76
CA PRO A 97 7.09 1.65 5.49
C PRO A 97 7.10 1.36 7.00
N TYR A 98 7.15 2.41 7.82
CA TYR A 98 7.30 2.31 9.29
C TYR A 98 8.57 1.56 9.72
N TYR A 99 9.68 1.70 8.99
CA TYR A 99 10.94 0.96 9.24
C TYR A 99 11.48 1.09 10.68
N ASN A 100 11.16 2.20 11.35
CA ASN A 100 11.53 2.51 12.72
C ASN A 100 10.65 1.79 13.77
N VAL A 101 9.51 1.22 13.36
CA VAL A 101 8.59 0.48 14.23
C VAL A 101 8.78 -1.02 14.05
N LYS A 102 9.42 -1.67 15.04
CA LYS A 102 9.75 -3.10 14.99
C LYS A 102 8.55 -4.01 15.27
N ASN A 103 7.67 -3.62 16.19
CA ASN A 103 6.52 -4.43 16.58
C ASN A 103 5.38 -4.25 15.57
N ILE A 104 4.96 -5.35 14.92
CA ILE A 104 3.90 -5.31 13.91
C ILE A 104 2.55 -4.87 14.46
N HIS A 105 2.22 -5.16 15.72
CA HIS A 105 1.00 -4.66 16.35
C HIS A 105 1.06 -3.16 16.60
N ALA A 106 2.26 -2.60 16.84
CA ALA A 106 2.43 -1.16 16.91
C ALA A 106 2.21 -0.52 15.53
N VAL A 107 2.77 -1.11 14.46
CA VAL A 107 2.49 -0.68 13.08
C VAL A 107 1.00 -0.70 12.79
N LEU A 108 0.31 -1.79 13.12
CA LEU A 108 -1.14 -1.91 12.93
C LEU A 108 -1.90 -0.76 13.60
N ARG A 109 -1.53 -0.40 14.85
CA ARG A 109 -2.13 0.74 15.55
C ARG A 109 -1.85 2.07 14.87
N HIS A 110 -0.64 2.30 14.36
CA HIS A 110 -0.32 3.52 13.60
C HIS A 110 -1.20 3.62 12.34
N VAL A 111 -1.33 2.51 11.60
CA VAL A 111 -2.16 2.45 10.38
C VAL A 111 -3.62 2.74 10.69
N ILE A 112 -4.22 2.07 11.69
CA ILE A 112 -5.61 2.28 12.10
C ILE A 112 -5.86 3.73 12.53
N LYS A 113 -4.89 4.37 13.19
CA LYS A 113 -4.97 5.80 13.56
C LYS A 113 -4.76 6.76 12.39
N GLY A 114 -4.46 6.25 11.20
CA GLY A 114 -4.15 7.06 10.02
C GLY A 114 -2.77 7.71 10.07
N GLU A 115 -1.91 7.36 11.03
CA GLU A 115 -0.55 7.88 11.14
C GLU A 115 0.30 7.34 9.98
N LYS A 116 0.98 8.22 9.22
CA LYS A 116 1.69 7.87 7.99
C LYS A 116 3.16 7.51 8.25
N PRO A 117 3.77 6.66 7.40
CA PRO A 117 5.18 6.35 7.55
C PRO A 117 6.04 7.55 7.12
N GLU A 118 7.12 7.80 7.85
CA GLU A 118 8.10 8.84 7.54
C GLU A 118 9.37 8.23 6.93
N PRO A 119 10.03 8.92 5.99
CA PRO A 119 11.32 8.50 5.47
C PRO A 119 12.41 8.68 6.53
N PRO A 120 13.53 7.94 6.45
CA PRO A 120 14.70 8.24 7.26
C PRO A 120 15.19 9.69 7.11
N ASN A 121 15.68 10.31 8.19
CA ASN A 121 16.15 11.72 8.20
C ASN A 121 17.17 12.09 7.11
N GLN A 122 17.91 11.11 6.58
CA GLN A 122 18.95 11.32 5.54
C GLN A 122 18.47 10.96 4.12
N SER A 123 17.18 10.67 3.95
CA SER A 123 16.63 10.25 2.66
C SER A 123 16.71 11.38 1.64
N GLN A 124 17.15 11.06 0.43
CA GLN A 124 17.29 12.01 -0.68
C GLN A 124 16.03 11.99 -1.57
N ILE A 125 14.85 12.00 -0.95
CA ILE A 125 13.58 12.05 -1.69
C ILE A 125 13.37 13.49 -2.14
N ALA A 126 13.18 13.71 -3.44
CA ALA A 126 12.92 15.04 -3.95
C ALA A 126 11.55 15.55 -3.45
N PRO A 127 11.38 16.86 -3.17
CA PRO A 127 10.12 17.39 -2.68
C PRO A 127 8.88 17.01 -3.51
N PRO A 128 8.91 17.04 -4.86
CA PRO A 128 7.76 16.61 -5.67
C PRO A 128 7.43 15.12 -5.53
N GLN A 129 8.45 14.27 -5.36
CA GLN A 129 8.25 12.84 -5.11
C GLN A 129 7.59 12.61 -3.76
N TRP A 130 8.05 13.33 -2.73
CA TRP A 130 7.49 13.23 -1.40
C TRP A 130 6.04 13.71 -1.35
N GLU A 131 5.75 14.85 -1.96
CA GLU A 131 4.39 15.38 -2.07
C GLU A 131 3.45 14.37 -2.76
N PHE A 132 3.89 13.75 -3.86
CA PHE A 132 3.09 12.76 -4.57
C PHE A 132 2.83 11.49 -3.73
N ILE A 133 3.86 11.01 -3.01
CA ILE A 133 3.73 9.89 -2.08
C ILE A 133 2.71 10.21 -0.98
N GLN A 134 2.78 11.41 -0.39
CA GLN A 134 1.83 11.83 0.64
C GLN A 134 0.39 11.91 0.12
N ARG A 135 0.19 12.37 -1.12
CA ARG A 135 -1.12 12.37 -1.78
C ARG A 135 -1.74 10.98 -1.87
N CYS A 136 -0.92 9.94 -2.10
CA CYS A 136 -1.40 8.55 -2.15
C CYS A 136 -2.00 8.09 -0.80
N TRP A 137 -1.67 8.76 0.31
CA TRP A 137 -2.16 8.41 1.65
C TRP A 137 -3.27 9.31 2.19
N LEU A 138 -3.80 10.23 1.37
CA LEU A 138 -4.97 11.03 1.68
C LEU A 138 -6.23 10.17 1.91
N PRO A 139 -7.33 10.74 2.43
CA PRO A 139 -8.62 10.08 2.44
C PRO A 139 -8.99 9.53 1.06
N ARG A 140 -9.71 8.40 1.04
CA ARG A 140 -10.01 7.64 -0.19
C ARG A 140 -10.44 8.51 -1.38
N ALA A 141 -11.33 9.46 -1.15
CA ALA A 141 -11.89 10.34 -2.18
C ALA A 141 -10.88 11.36 -2.76
N ASP A 142 -9.79 11.64 -2.03
CA ASP A 142 -8.81 12.67 -2.35
C ASP A 142 -7.48 12.09 -2.87
N ARG A 143 -7.37 10.76 -2.97
CA ARG A 143 -6.18 10.09 -3.51
C ARG A 143 -6.07 10.35 -5.02
N PRO A 144 -4.84 10.39 -5.58
CA PRO A 144 -4.64 10.52 -7.02
C PRO A 144 -5.33 9.42 -7.81
N LEU A 145 -5.84 9.80 -8.98
CA LEU A 145 -6.30 8.82 -9.96
C LEU A 145 -5.11 8.07 -10.57
N VAL A 146 -5.36 6.86 -11.07
CA VAL A 146 -4.35 6.03 -11.74
C VAL A 146 -3.65 6.79 -12.88
N GLY A 147 -4.40 7.59 -13.64
CA GLY A 147 -3.83 8.41 -14.72
C GLY A 147 -2.83 9.45 -14.23
N GLU A 148 -3.02 10.00 -13.03
CA GLU A 148 -2.07 10.93 -12.42
C GLU A 148 -0.78 10.19 -12.00
N ILE A 149 -0.90 8.96 -11.47
CA ILE A 149 0.25 8.11 -11.14
C ILE A 149 1.07 7.81 -12.40
N VAL A 150 0.41 7.38 -13.48
CA VAL A 150 1.09 7.08 -14.75
C VAL A 150 1.81 8.32 -15.28
N THR A 151 1.18 9.48 -15.20
CA THR A 151 1.77 10.76 -15.63
C THR A 151 2.99 11.13 -14.78
N PHE A 152 2.86 11.04 -13.45
CA PHE A 152 3.95 11.30 -12.51
C PHE A 152 5.15 10.37 -12.73
N VAL A 153 4.92 9.05 -12.83
CA VAL A 153 6.01 8.09 -13.06
C VAL A 153 6.68 8.31 -14.42
N ALA A 154 5.92 8.71 -15.45
CA ALA A 154 6.48 9.04 -16.75
C ALA A 154 7.40 10.27 -16.70
N SER A 155 7.03 11.32 -15.95
CA SER A 155 7.88 12.51 -15.78
C SER A 155 9.16 12.20 -15.00
N GLU A 156 9.06 11.41 -13.92
CA GLU A 156 10.22 10.98 -13.14
C GLU A 156 11.20 10.17 -13.99
N ARG A 157 10.68 9.24 -14.81
CA ARG A 157 11.52 8.47 -15.74
C ARG A 157 12.21 9.36 -16.77
N GLN A 158 11.51 10.38 -17.29
CA GLN A 158 12.08 11.30 -18.27
C GLN A 158 13.23 12.11 -17.66
N ALA A 159 13.08 12.56 -16.42
CA ALA A 159 14.13 13.31 -15.70
C ALA A 159 15.40 12.48 -15.42
N LEU A 160 15.29 11.15 -15.34
CA LEU A 160 16.45 10.26 -15.13
C LEU A 160 17.24 9.96 -16.41
N VAL A 161 16.63 10.12 -17.59
CA VAL A 161 17.25 9.85 -18.89
C VAL A 161 17.72 11.10 -19.63
N SER A 162 17.39 12.28 -19.11
CA SER A 162 17.84 13.60 -19.58
C SER A 162 19.10 14.05 -18.85
#